data_AF-A0A953R0I6-F1
#
_entry.id   AF-A0A953R0I6-F1
#
_cell.length_a   1.000
_cell.length_b   1.000
_cell.length_c   1.000
_cell.angle_alpha   90.00
_cell.angle_beta   90.00
_cell.angle_gamma   90.00
#
_symmetry.space_group_name_H-M   'P 1'
#
loop_
_entity.id
_entity.type
_entity.pdbx_description
1 polymer ?
#
loop_
_entity_poly.entity_id
_entity_poly.type
_entity_poly.pdbx_seq_one_letter_code
_entity_poly.pdbx_strand_id
1 'polypeptide(L)'
;MRILSLALLSVFGALAFAQDSDLFDKAPPAIDEALRTRVDAFYQAHVDGKFRQADQYVAEDSKDTFFAAEKPRYKGCHISKITYSENFAKADVVAACKNEVSFHGERIVATMPAISHWRIDNGQWLLYYLAKTEMQTPFGTMRQGPDRSGPATGVPKDPVAAARSILAQVTVDRTAVSLDQTRTSRQEIHVKNGMPGSIEVSVDKTGVPGLTVTPVKPQLGPGEETAVVVEFNFEDPAILCQDCLVHPGVRPPATVMMHISPTAQQFPIQITFTQPQPAK
;
A
#
# COMPACT_ATOMS: atom_id res chain seq x y z
N MET A 1 -67.85 -56.83 -14.04
CA MET A 1 -67.73 -56.31 -15.42
C MET A 1 -66.24 -56.24 -15.76
N ARG A 2 -65.78 -57.05 -16.73
CA ARG A 2 -64.54 -57.02 -17.56
C ARG A 2 -63.31 -56.23 -17.03
N ILE A 3 -62.23 -56.88 -16.56
CA ILE A 3 -61.02 -57.41 -17.26
C ILE A 3 -60.18 -56.34 -18.01
N LEU A 4 -58.93 -56.12 -17.53
CA LEU A 4 -57.61 -56.03 -18.23
C LEU A 4 -56.61 -55.35 -17.24
N SER A 5 -55.64 -56.00 -16.59
CA SER A 5 -54.40 -56.67 -17.04
C SER A 5 -53.23 -55.74 -17.43
N LEU A 6 -52.04 -56.10 -16.92
CA LEU A 6 -50.65 -55.61 -17.09
C LEU A 6 -50.15 -54.56 -16.07
N ALA A 7 -49.20 -54.81 -15.16
CA ALA A 7 -47.91 -55.53 -15.13
C ALA A 7 -46.67 -54.62 -15.31
N LEU A 8 -45.75 -54.76 -14.34
CA LEU A 8 -44.27 -54.76 -14.44
C LEU A 8 -43.43 -53.47 -14.23
N LEU A 9 -42.35 -53.70 -13.45
CA LEU A 9 -41.06 -53.01 -13.23
C LEU A 9 -41.05 -51.70 -12.43
N SER A 10 -40.44 -51.60 -11.23
CA SER A 10 -39.11 -51.96 -10.71
C SER A 10 -38.02 -50.91 -10.97
N VAL A 11 -37.21 -50.66 -9.93
CA VAL A 11 -35.84 -50.12 -9.91
C VAL A 11 -35.62 -48.62 -9.60
N PHE A 12 -35.07 -48.42 -8.39
CA PHE A 12 -34.05 -47.47 -7.94
C PHE A 12 -34.27 -45.95 -8.02
N GLY A 13 -33.93 -45.32 -6.90
CA GLY A 13 -33.59 -43.91 -6.85
C GLY A 13 -33.30 -43.48 -5.42
N ALA A 14 -32.17 -43.92 -4.88
CA ALA A 14 -31.62 -43.38 -3.65
C ALA A 14 -31.46 -41.85 -3.80
N LEU A 15 -32.35 -41.07 -3.21
CA LEU A 15 -32.06 -39.68 -2.86
C LEU A 15 -31.45 -39.70 -1.46
N ALA A 16 -30.20 -40.18 -1.42
CA ALA A 16 -29.24 -39.63 -0.50
C ALA A 16 -29.24 -38.11 -0.77
N PHE A 17 -29.73 -37.32 0.18
CA PHE A 17 -29.40 -35.90 0.21
C PHE A 17 -27.89 -35.83 0.41
N ALA A 18 -27.18 -35.79 -0.71
CA ALA A 18 -25.81 -35.33 -0.76
C ALA A 18 -25.83 -33.94 -0.13
N GLN A 19 -25.15 -33.81 1.01
CA GLN A 19 -24.77 -32.52 1.54
C GLN A 19 -23.76 -31.94 0.56
N ASP A 20 -24.26 -31.23 -0.46
CA ASP A 20 -23.45 -30.34 -1.26
C ASP A 20 -22.98 -29.22 -0.34
N SER A 21 -21.70 -29.30 0.06
CA SER A 21 -20.98 -28.21 0.73
C SER A 21 -20.80 -26.98 -0.17
N ASP A 22 -21.33 -27.00 -1.40
CA ASP A 22 -21.34 -25.92 -2.40
C ASP A 22 -22.53 -24.93 -2.25
N LEU A 23 -23.46 -25.19 -1.33
CA LEU A 23 -24.64 -24.35 -1.10
C LEU A 23 -24.33 -23.01 -0.40
N PHE A 24 -23.13 -22.83 0.14
CA PHE A 24 -22.77 -21.63 0.89
C PHE A 24 -22.16 -20.51 0.03
N ASP A 25 -21.77 -20.79 -1.22
CA ASP A 25 -21.17 -19.80 -2.12
C ASP A 25 -22.12 -19.27 -3.21
N LYS A 26 -23.30 -19.87 -3.39
CA LYS A 26 -24.27 -19.49 -4.43
C LYS A 26 -25.49 -18.82 -3.79
N ALA A 27 -25.73 -17.55 -4.14
CA ALA A 27 -26.95 -16.86 -3.73
C ALA A 27 -28.19 -17.57 -4.27
N PRO A 28 -29.33 -17.50 -3.55
CA PRO A 28 -30.62 -17.96 -4.06
C PRO A 28 -30.88 -17.39 -5.48
N PRO A 29 -31.39 -18.19 -6.44
CA PRO A 29 -31.52 -17.77 -7.84
C PRO A 29 -32.27 -16.44 -8.03
N ALA A 30 -33.30 -16.20 -7.24
CA ALA A 30 -34.06 -14.95 -7.28
C ALA A 30 -33.23 -13.73 -6.86
N ILE A 31 -32.31 -13.88 -5.90
CA ILE A 31 -31.43 -12.80 -5.42
C ILE A 31 -30.34 -12.52 -6.47
N ASP A 32 -29.77 -13.58 -7.06
CA ASP A 32 -28.77 -13.46 -8.12
C ASP A 32 -29.33 -12.82 -9.40
N GLU A 33 -30.51 -13.26 -9.86
CA GLU A 33 -31.17 -12.67 -11.03
C GLU A 33 -31.57 -11.21 -10.80
N ALA A 34 -32.06 -10.87 -9.61
CA ALA A 34 -32.40 -9.49 -9.25
C ALA A 34 -31.17 -8.56 -9.25
N LEU A 35 -30.03 -9.03 -8.73
CA LEU A 35 -28.78 -8.28 -8.78
C LEU A 35 -28.29 -8.11 -10.22
N ARG A 36 -28.18 -9.21 -10.98
CA ARG A 36 -27.70 -9.20 -12.36
C ARG A 36 -28.51 -8.25 -13.23
N THR A 37 -29.83 -8.29 -13.13
CA THR A 37 -30.72 -7.39 -13.88
C THR A 37 -30.38 -5.92 -13.64
N ARG A 38 -30.11 -5.53 -12.38
CA ARG A 38 -29.77 -4.13 -12.05
C ARG A 38 -28.36 -3.76 -12.45
N VAL A 39 -27.40 -4.68 -12.30
CA VAL A 39 -26.03 -4.51 -12.77
C VAL A 39 -25.99 -4.30 -14.28
N ASP A 40 -26.65 -5.18 -15.04
CA ASP A 40 -26.69 -5.13 -16.49
C ASP A 40 -27.35 -3.83 -16.96
N ALA A 41 -28.44 -3.40 -16.33
CA ALA A 41 -29.07 -2.12 -16.65
C ALA A 41 -28.17 -0.91 -16.36
N PHE A 42 -27.42 -0.92 -15.25
CA PHE A 42 -26.46 0.13 -14.91
C PHE A 42 -25.31 0.21 -15.92
N TYR A 43 -24.69 -0.92 -16.28
CA TYR A 43 -23.60 -0.93 -17.26
C TYR A 43 -24.11 -0.67 -18.69
N GLN A 44 -25.32 -1.11 -19.03
CA GLN A 44 -25.93 -0.78 -20.32
C GLN A 44 -26.16 0.74 -20.44
N ALA A 45 -26.58 1.41 -19.36
CA ALA A 45 -26.69 2.87 -19.35
C ALA A 45 -25.32 3.56 -19.60
N HIS A 46 -24.20 2.97 -19.16
CA HIS A 46 -22.86 3.46 -19.47
C HIS A 46 -22.44 3.20 -20.91
N VAL A 47 -22.81 2.04 -21.49
CA VAL A 47 -22.58 1.73 -22.90
C VAL A 47 -23.35 2.70 -23.81
N ASP A 48 -24.61 2.95 -23.46
CA ASP A 48 -25.50 3.88 -24.14
C ASP A 48 -25.09 5.35 -23.95
N GLY A 49 -24.24 5.66 -22.96
CA GLY A 49 -23.88 7.02 -22.57
C GLY A 49 -25.03 7.78 -21.87
N LYS A 50 -26.02 7.07 -21.33
CA LYS A 50 -27.21 7.62 -20.65
C LYS A 50 -27.00 7.66 -19.13
N PHE A 51 -26.02 8.43 -18.66
CA PHE A 51 -25.61 8.42 -17.25
C PHE A 51 -26.68 8.88 -16.26
N ARG A 52 -27.65 9.69 -16.70
CA ARG A 52 -28.83 10.04 -15.87
C ARG A 52 -29.75 8.85 -15.61
N GLN A 53 -29.79 7.86 -16.50
CA GLN A 53 -30.51 6.61 -16.27
C GLN A 53 -29.74 5.70 -15.31
N ALA A 54 -28.40 5.72 -15.36
CA ALA A 54 -27.57 4.96 -14.44
C ALA A 54 -27.76 5.39 -12.97
N ASP A 55 -28.05 6.68 -12.72
CA ASP A 55 -28.34 7.23 -11.37
C ASP A 55 -29.48 6.50 -10.64
N GLN A 56 -30.44 5.93 -11.38
CA GLN A 56 -31.57 5.19 -10.79
C GLN A 56 -31.14 3.88 -10.09
N TYR A 57 -29.93 3.41 -10.36
CA TYR A 57 -29.36 2.22 -9.74
C TYR A 57 -28.35 2.54 -8.64
N VAL A 58 -28.17 3.82 -8.30
CA VAL A 58 -27.22 4.28 -7.27
C VAL A 58 -27.98 4.57 -5.98
N ALA A 59 -27.40 4.17 -4.84
CA ALA A 59 -27.92 4.45 -3.52
C ALA A 59 -27.92 5.97 -3.25
N GLU A 60 -28.92 6.46 -2.52
CA GLU A 60 -29.11 7.90 -2.31
C GLU A 60 -27.89 8.57 -1.67
N ASP A 61 -27.26 7.90 -0.70
CA ASP A 61 -26.02 8.34 -0.02
C ASP A 61 -24.79 8.37 -0.94
N SER A 62 -24.88 7.75 -2.11
CA SER A 62 -23.80 7.53 -3.05
C SER A 62 -23.94 8.36 -4.32
N LYS A 63 -25.05 9.09 -4.48
CA LYS A 63 -25.35 9.91 -5.66
C LYS A 63 -24.34 11.03 -5.89
N ASP A 64 -24.00 11.79 -4.86
CA ASP A 64 -23.03 12.89 -5.00
C ASP A 64 -21.67 12.37 -5.49
N THR A 65 -21.23 11.23 -4.96
CA THR A 65 -19.99 10.56 -5.40
C THR A 65 -20.11 10.08 -6.85
N PHE A 66 -21.24 9.48 -7.22
CA PHE A 66 -21.52 9.10 -8.60
C PHE A 66 -21.49 10.30 -9.55
N PHE A 67 -22.10 11.44 -9.18
CA PHE A 67 -22.11 12.65 -10.00
C PHE A 67 -20.72 13.27 -10.16
N ALA A 68 -19.89 13.25 -9.11
CA ALA A 68 -18.52 13.73 -9.15
C ALA A 68 -17.54 12.80 -9.90
N ALA A 69 -17.84 11.50 -9.97
CA ALA A 69 -16.97 10.52 -10.62
C ALA A 69 -16.88 10.71 -12.15
N GLU A 70 -15.72 10.36 -12.72
CA GLU A 70 -15.56 10.22 -14.17
C GLU A 70 -16.47 9.10 -14.67
N LYS A 71 -17.20 9.37 -15.76
CA LYS A 71 -18.20 8.47 -16.33
C LYS A 71 -17.70 7.93 -17.67
N PRO A 72 -16.90 6.86 -17.67
CA PRO A 72 -16.42 6.27 -18.92
C PRO A 72 -17.59 5.71 -19.71
N ARG A 73 -17.60 5.99 -21.01
CA ARG A 73 -18.51 5.34 -21.96
C ARG A 73 -17.89 4.04 -22.46
N TYR A 74 -18.38 2.93 -21.94
CA TYR A 74 -17.91 1.60 -22.35
C TYR A 74 -18.38 1.24 -23.76
N LYS A 75 -17.62 0.41 -24.48
CA LYS A 75 -18.03 -0.21 -25.75
C LYS A 75 -18.88 -1.46 -25.55
N GLY A 76 -18.85 -2.03 -24.34
CA GLY A 76 -19.62 -3.19 -23.92
C GLY A 76 -19.10 -3.70 -22.58
N CYS A 77 -19.98 -4.23 -21.75
CA CYS A 77 -19.64 -4.82 -20.45
C CYS A 77 -20.38 -6.14 -20.29
N HIS A 78 -19.78 -7.07 -19.56
CA HIS A 78 -20.46 -8.28 -19.10
C HIS A 78 -19.98 -8.62 -17.70
N ILE A 79 -20.84 -9.22 -16.89
CA ILE A 79 -20.50 -9.65 -15.54
C ILE A 79 -19.54 -10.84 -15.64
N SER A 80 -18.37 -10.70 -15.03
CA SER A 80 -17.34 -11.76 -14.99
C SER A 80 -17.36 -12.54 -13.67
N LYS A 81 -17.63 -11.86 -12.55
CA LYS A 81 -17.69 -12.47 -11.21
C LYS A 81 -18.63 -11.68 -10.31
N ILE A 82 -19.36 -12.39 -9.46
CA ILE A 82 -20.12 -11.82 -8.35
C ILE A 82 -19.64 -12.50 -7.07
N THR A 83 -19.39 -11.72 -6.03
CA THR A 83 -19.03 -12.22 -4.70
C THR A 83 -20.03 -11.66 -3.70
N TYR A 84 -20.83 -12.54 -3.09
CA TYR A 84 -21.82 -12.12 -2.10
C TYR A 84 -21.21 -12.04 -0.69
N SER A 85 -21.76 -11.13 0.11
CA SER A 85 -21.40 -10.99 1.51
C SER A 85 -22.63 -10.60 2.34
N GLU A 86 -22.48 -10.61 3.66
CA GLU A 86 -23.53 -10.24 4.62
C GLU A 86 -24.87 -10.97 4.36
N ASN A 87 -24.83 -12.30 4.30
CA ASN A 87 -26.01 -13.14 4.06
C ASN A 87 -26.76 -12.77 2.76
N PHE A 88 -26.03 -12.52 1.68
CA PHE A 88 -26.54 -12.12 0.36
C PHE A 88 -27.22 -10.74 0.34
N ALA A 89 -27.00 -9.90 1.34
CA ALA A 89 -27.47 -8.51 1.36
C ALA A 89 -26.49 -7.51 0.70
N LYS A 90 -25.24 -7.93 0.50
CA LYS A 90 -24.21 -7.19 -0.23
C LYS A 90 -23.55 -8.04 -1.30
N ALA A 91 -23.03 -7.39 -2.32
CA ALA A 91 -22.30 -8.05 -3.39
C ALA A 91 -21.23 -7.14 -4.02
N ASP A 92 -20.06 -7.72 -4.27
CA ASP A 92 -19.04 -7.14 -5.13
C ASP A 92 -19.14 -7.75 -6.52
N VAL A 93 -19.29 -6.89 -7.52
CA VAL A 93 -19.49 -7.30 -8.90
C VAL A 93 -18.31 -6.82 -9.74
N VAL A 94 -17.65 -7.77 -10.41
CA VAL A 94 -16.59 -7.50 -11.37
C VAL A 94 -17.17 -7.62 -12.77
N ALA A 95 -17.28 -6.51 -13.48
CA ALA A 95 -17.68 -6.47 -14.88
C ALA A 95 -16.45 -6.33 -15.78
N ALA A 96 -16.34 -7.14 -16.82
CA ALA A 96 -15.32 -7.01 -17.84
C ALA A 96 -15.82 -6.03 -18.92
N CYS A 97 -15.30 -4.81 -18.89
CA CYS A 97 -15.74 -3.70 -19.73
C CYS A 97 -14.71 -3.35 -20.81
N LYS A 98 -15.16 -3.26 -22.06
CA LYS A 98 -14.33 -2.84 -23.20
C LYS A 98 -14.24 -1.32 -23.23
N ASN A 99 -13.03 -0.80 -23.16
CA ASN A 99 -12.73 0.62 -23.27
C ASN A 99 -11.63 0.87 -24.30
N GLU A 100 -11.63 2.09 -24.82
CA GLU A 100 -10.56 2.57 -25.65
C GLU A 100 -9.57 3.32 -24.77
N VAL A 101 -8.32 2.84 -24.74
CA VAL A 101 -7.26 3.45 -23.96
C VAL A 101 -6.19 3.99 -24.90
N SER A 102 -5.65 5.16 -24.58
CA SER A 102 -4.54 5.76 -25.31
C SER A 102 -3.23 5.22 -24.76
N PHE A 103 -2.48 4.48 -25.57
CA PHE A 103 -1.17 3.94 -25.22
C PHE A 103 -0.15 4.38 -26.29
N HIS A 104 0.90 5.10 -25.88
CA HIS A 104 1.93 5.63 -26.81
C HIS A 104 1.38 6.46 -28.00
N GLY A 105 0.26 7.16 -27.81
CA GLY A 105 -0.37 7.96 -28.87
C GLY A 105 -1.30 7.17 -29.80
N GLU A 106 -1.36 5.84 -29.66
CA GLU A 106 -2.33 4.98 -30.36
C GLU A 106 -3.54 4.68 -29.48
N ARG A 107 -4.71 4.52 -30.09
CA ARG A 107 -5.95 4.14 -29.39
C ARG A 107 -6.15 2.63 -29.54
N ILE A 108 -6.08 1.90 -28.42
CA ILE A 108 -6.27 0.45 -28.39
C ILE A 108 -7.54 0.10 -27.62
N VAL A 109 -8.27 -0.91 -28.08
CA VAL A 109 -9.44 -1.44 -27.36
C VAL A 109 -8.96 -2.50 -26.38
N ALA A 110 -9.05 -2.21 -25.08
CA ALA A 110 -8.70 -3.11 -24.00
C ALA A 110 -9.96 -3.51 -23.20
N THR A 111 -9.97 -4.74 -22.69
CA THR A 111 -11.00 -5.17 -21.73
C THR A 111 -10.43 -4.97 -20.33
N MET A 112 -11.06 -4.09 -19.55
CA MET A 112 -10.64 -3.75 -18.20
C MET A 112 -11.70 -4.21 -17.19
N PRO A 113 -11.28 -4.71 -16.01
CA PRO A 113 -12.22 -5.02 -14.94
C PRO A 113 -12.74 -3.72 -14.32
N ALA A 114 -14.06 -3.57 -14.26
CA ALA A 114 -14.77 -2.56 -13.51
C ALA A 114 -15.40 -3.21 -12.28
N ILE A 115 -14.98 -2.78 -11.08
CA ILE A 115 -15.52 -3.28 -9.81
C ILE A 115 -16.63 -2.33 -9.36
N SER A 116 -17.76 -2.88 -8.95
CA SER A 116 -18.88 -2.15 -8.38
C SER A 116 -19.40 -2.84 -7.13
N HIS A 117 -19.81 -2.05 -6.14
CA HIS A 117 -20.30 -2.53 -4.86
C HIS A 117 -21.81 -2.31 -4.77
N TRP A 118 -22.54 -3.35 -4.39
CA TRP A 118 -23.99 -3.38 -4.38
C TRP A 118 -24.51 -3.80 -3.01
N ARG A 119 -25.59 -3.17 -2.57
CA ARG A 119 -26.30 -3.55 -1.35
C ARG A 119 -27.81 -3.47 -1.55
N ILE A 120 -28.55 -4.21 -0.73
CA ILE A 120 -30.01 -4.15 -0.73
C ILE A 120 -30.46 -2.99 0.17
N ASP A 121 -31.04 -1.95 -0.43
CA ASP A 121 -31.70 -0.85 0.27
C ASP A 121 -33.20 -0.87 -0.10
N ASN A 122 -34.08 -0.89 0.89
CA ASN A 122 -35.55 -0.94 0.68
C ASN A 122 -35.99 -2.07 -0.28
N GLY A 123 -35.32 -3.23 -0.22
CA GLY A 123 -35.62 -4.39 -1.07
C GLY A 123 -35.11 -4.30 -2.51
N GLN A 124 -34.26 -3.32 -2.83
CA GLN A 124 -33.68 -3.13 -4.15
C GLN A 124 -32.15 -3.12 -4.10
N TRP A 125 -31.50 -3.75 -5.08
CA TRP A 125 -30.05 -3.66 -5.23
C TRP A 125 -29.65 -2.27 -5.73
N LEU A 126 -28.90 -1.54 -4.92
CA LEU A 126 -28.36 -0.24 -5.24
C LEU A 126 -26.84 -0.27 -5.17
N LEU A 127 -26.21 0.34 -6.16
CA LEU A 127 -24.78 0.58 -6.19
C LEU A 127 -24.44 1.61 -5.12
N TYR A 128 -23.45 1.33 -4.30
CA TYR A 128 -22.93 2.27 -3.32
C TYR A 128 -21.42 2.47 -3.53
N TYR A 129 -20.93 3.66 -3.20
CA TYR A 129 -19.50 3.92 -3.15
C TYR A 129 -19.01 3.70 -1.73
N LEU A 130 -17.88 3.00 -1.59
CA LEU A 130 -17.18 2.95 -0.31
C LEU A 130 -16.72 4.37 0.04
N ALA A 131 -16.89 4.74 1.31
CA ALA A 131 -16.33 5.98 1.82
C ALA A 131 -14.83 5.99 1.51
N LYS A 132 -14.30 7.15 1.07
CA LYS A 132 -12.89 7.33 0.65
C LYS A 132 -11.86 6.80 1.67
N THR A 133 -12.28 6.62 2.91
CA THR A 133 -11.50 6.10 4.02
C THR A 133 -11.26 4.59 4.01
N GLU A 134 -11.97 3.79 3.20
CA GLU A 134 -11.80 2.33 3.14
C GLU A 134 -11.77 1.83 1.69
N MET A 135 -10.58 1.55 1.16
CA MET A 135 -10.39 0.93 -0.14
C MET A 135 -10.13 -0.57 0.05
N GLN A 136 -11.02 -1.41 -0.47
CA GLN A 136 -10.76 -2.84 -0.54
C GLN A 136 -9.78 -3.11 -1.68
N THR A 137 -8.61 -3.67 -1.37
CA THR A 137 -7.60 -4.05 -2.37
C THR A 137 -7.41 -5.57 -2.36
N PRO A 138 -6.81 -6.17 -3.41
CA PRO A 138 -6.45 -7.59 -3.42
C PRO A 138 -5.52 -8.01 -2.26
N PHE A 139 -4.93 -7.05 -1.55
CA PHE A 139 -4.06 -7.25 -0.38
C PHE A 139 -4.77 -6.99 0.96
N GLY A 140 -6.09 -6.75 0.96
CA GLY A 140 -6.90 -6.45 2.14
C GLY A 140 -7.48 -5.03 2.15
N THR A 141 -8.25 -4.72 3.19
CA THR A 141 -8.89 -3.41 3.38
C THR A 141 -7.84 -2.37 3.76
N MET A 142 -7.54 -1.47 2.83
CA MET A 142 -6.68 -0.33 3.04
C MET A 142 -7.50 0.84 3.58
N ARG A 143 -7.12 1.37 4.75
CA ARG A 143 -7.73 2.58 5.29
C ARG A 143 -6.93 3.81 4.89
N GLN A 144 -7.59 4.84 4.36
CA GLN A 144 -6.94 6.12 4.08
C GLN A 144 -6.50 6.75 5.41
N GLY A 145 -5.23 7.13 5.51
CA GLY A 145 -4.74 7.93 6.62
C GLY A 145 -5.40 9.32 6.65
N PRO A 146 -5.32 10.05 7.78
CA PRO A 146 -5.97 11.36 7.93
C PRO A 146 -5.61 12.31 6.78
N ASP A 147 -6.63 13.01 6.26
CA ASP A 147 -6.54 13.93 5.14
C ASP A 147 -5.42 14.95 5.35
N ARG A 148 -4.44 14.93 4.45
CA ARG A 148 -3.59 16.10 4.25
C ARG A 148 -4.32 17.06 3.31
N SER A 149 -4.82 18.14 3.88
CA SER A 149 -5.23 19.34 3.14
C SER A 149 -4.02 19.99 2.47
N GLY A 150 -3.58 19.40 1.36
CA GLY A 150 -2.62 19.98 0.43
C GLY A 150 -3.26 20.11 -0.96
N PRO A 151 -2.91 21.14 -1.75
CA PRO A 151 -3.39 21.27 -3.11
C PRO A 151 -3.01 20.02 -3.91
N ALA A 152 -3.95 19.51 -4.73
CA ALA A 152 -3.72 18.40 -5.63
C ALA A 152 -2.51 18.72 -6.52
N THR A 153 -1.43 17.97 -6.34
CA THR A 153 -0.21 18.13 -7.13
C THR A 153 -0.48 17.62 -8.54
N GLY A 154 -0.69 18.54 -9.48
CA GLY A 154 -0.61 18.24 -10.90
C GLY A 154 0.76 17.60 -11.22
N VAL A 155 0.81 16.79 -12.29
CA VAL A 155 2.06 16.16 -12.75
C VAL A 155 3.14 17.24 -12.88
N PRO A 156 4.28 17.10 -12.17
CA PRO A 156 5.33 18.12 -12.19
C PRO A 156 5.85 18.33 -13.62
N LYS A 157 5.96 19.59 -14.05
CA LYS A 157 6.55 19.95 -15.36
C LYS A 157 7.98 19.43 -15.52
N ASP A 158 8.69 19.27 -14.39
CA ASP A 158 10.00 18.65 -14.31
C ASP A 158 9.97 17.55 -13.21
N PRO A 159 9.84 16.28 -13.59
CA PRO A 159 9.79 15.18 -12.64
C PRO A 159 11.10 14.98 -11.89
N VAL A 160 12.25 15.39 -12.45
CA VAL A 160 13.56 15.26 -11.81
C VAL A 160 13.72 16.30 -10.72
N ALA A 161 13.35 17.55 -10.98
CA ALA A 161 13.35 18.60 -9.97
C ALA A 161 12.38 18.29 -8.83
N ALA A 162 11.20 17.75 -9.15
CA ALA A 162 10.23 17.31 -8.15
C ALA A 162 10.74 16.13 -7.31
N ALA A 163 11.39 15.14 -7.91
CA ALA A 163 12.01 14.05 -7.16
C ALA A 163 13.09 14.58 -6.20
N ARG A 164 13.94 15.50 -6.65
CA ARG A 164 14.97 16.14 -5.80
C ARG A 164 14.37 16.92 -4.64
N SER A 165 13.27 17.64 -4.85
CA SER A 165 12.62 18.41 -3.77
C SER A 165 11.96 17.52 -2.72
N ILE A 166 11.50 16.33 -3.10
CA ILE A 166 11.02 15.32 -2.15
C ILE A 166 12.19 14.75 -1.35
N LEU A 167 13.27 14.35 -2.03
CA LEU A 167 14.47 13.81 -1.40
C LEU A 167 15.15 14.81 -0.45
N ALA A 168 15.13 16.10 -0.77
CA ALA A 168 15.70 17.16 0.05
C ALA A 168 14.93 17.42 1.38
N GLN A 169 13.76 16.80 1.57
CA GLN A 169 13.00 16.91 2.81
C GLN A 169 13.62 16.09 3.95
N VAL A 170 14.49 15.13 3.66
CA VAL A 170 15.30 14.47 4.69
C VAL A 170 16.61 15.22 4.82
N THR A 171 16.88 15.78 5.99
CA THR A 171 18.07 16.59 6.25
C THR A 171 18.95 15.94 7.29
N VAL A 172 20.27 15.96 7.05
CA VAL A 172 21.30 15.51 7.99
C VAL A 172 22.21 16.70 8.29
N ASP A 173 22.44 17.01 9.56
CA ASP A 173 23.18 18.22 9.96
C ASP A 173 24.68 18.16 9.59
N ARG A 174 25.29 16.97 9.70
CA ARG A 174 26.69 16.70 9.35
C ARG A 174 26.89 15.24 8.96
N THR A 175 27.91 14.97 8.15
CA THR A 175 28.30 13.61 7.78
C THR A 175 29.76 13.31 8.14
N ALA A 176 30.40 14.18 8.92
CA ALA A 176 31.76 14.00 9.40
C ALA A 176 31.82 14.24 10.90
N VAL A 177 32.46 13.33 11.63
CA VAL A 177 32.67 13.42 13.07
C VAL A 177 34.10 13.05 13.42
N SER A 178 34.59 13.64 14.51
CA SER A 178 35.90 13.34 15.07
C SER A 178 35.74 12.73 16.45
N LEU A 179 36.34 11.56 16.66
CA LEU A 179 36.31 10.83 17.94
C LEU A 179 37.71 10.78 18.53
N ASP A 180 37.81 11.07 19.82
CA ASP A 180 39.05 10.87 20.55
C ASP A 180 39.23 9.36 20.76
N GLN A 181 40.32 8.80 20.24
CA GLN A 181 40.61 7.38 20.36
C GLN A 181 41.34 7.00 21.65
N THR A 182 41.70 7.96 22.50
CA THR A 182 42.45 7.74 23.75
C THR A 182 41.55 7.63 24.98
N ARG A 183 40.23 7.78 24.80
CA ARG A 183 39.21 7.69 25.85
C ARG A 183 37.87 7.38 25.21
N THR A 184 36.90 6.97 26.02
CA THR A 184 35.52 6.84 25.54
C THR A 184 35.00 8.19 25.09
N SER A 185 34.55 8.27 23.84
CA SER A 185 34.11 9.53 23.21
C SER A 185 32.88 9.31 22.34
N ARG A 186 32.04 10.34 22.24
CA ARG A 186 30.76 10.28 21.54
C ARG A 186 30.53 11.55 20.74
N GLN A 187 29.94 11.39 19.56
CA GLN A 187 29.44 12.47 18.72
C GLN A 187 28.03 12.12 18.24
N GLU A 188 27.27 13.14 17.86
CA GLU A 188 25.89 13.00 17.39
C GLU A 188 25.71 13.64 16.03
N ILE A 189 25.00 12.92 15.16
CA ILE A 189 24.55 13.36 13.85
C ILE A 189 23.03 13.41 13.88
N HIS A 190 22.45 14.56 13.56
CA HIS A 190 21.02 14.77 13.64
C HIS A 190 20.38 14.55 12.28
N VAL A 191 19.38 13.67 12.24
CA VAL A 191 18.59 13.35 11.04
C VAL A 191 17.17 13.80 11.29
N LYS A 192 16.64 14.64 10.40
CA LYS A 192 15.28 15.17 10.46
C LYS A 192 14.45 14.73 9.27
N ASN A 193 13.24 14.28 9.55
CA ASN A 193 12.25 13.90 8.56
C ASN A 193 11.30 15.07 8.25
N GLY A 194 11.58 15.82 7.19
CA GLY A 194 10.66 16.82 6.66
C GLY A 194 9.55 16.26 5.77
N MET A 195 9.53 14.94 5.51
CA MET A 195 8.58 14.34 4.60
C MET A 195 7.19 14.14 5.21
N PRO A 196 6.15 14.05 4.36
CA PRO A 196 4.83 13.63 4.78
C PRO A 196 4.77 12.17 5.27
N GLY A 197 5.66 11.29 4.83
CA GLY A 197 5.69 9.88 5.26
C GLY A 197 6.56 9.66 6.50
N SER A 198 6.40 8.50 7.14
CA SER A 198 7.42 8.01 8.08
C SER A 198 8.65 7.51 7.34
N ILE A 199 9.83 7.67 7.94
CA ILE A 199 11.08 7.07 7.48
C ILE A 199 11.70 6.18 8.54
N GLU A 200 12.56 5.28 8.10
CA GLU A 200 13.43 4.50 8.95
C GLU A 200 14.90 4.83 8.68
N VAL A 201 15.64 5.11 9.74
CA VAL A 201 17.07 5.37 9.77
C VAL A 201 17.76 4.09 10.22
N SER A 202 18.64 3.55 9.39
CA SER A 202 19.46 2.38 9.70
C SER A 202 20.91 2.66 9.38
N VAL A 203 21.83 1.94 10.02
CA VAL A 203 23.26 2.13 9.86
C VAL A 203 23.93 0.77 9.71
N ASP A 204 24.91 0.68 8.82
CA ASP A 204 25.70 -0.54 8.63
C ASP A 204 26.47 -0.91 9.91
N LYS A 205 26.62 -2.22 10.14
CA LYS A 205 27.46 -2.69 11.25
C LYS A 205 28.91 -2.26 11.03
N THR A 206 29.53 -1.77 12.10
CA THR A 206 30.94 -1.42 12.10
C THR A 206 31.78 -2.69 12.24
N GLY A 207 32.83 -2.82 11.42
CA GLY A 207 33.88 -3.84 11.60
C GLY A 207 35.03 -3.38 12.49
N VAL A 208 34.84 -2.27 13.20
CA VAL A 208 35.88 -1.47 13.84
C VAL A 208 35.75 -1.68 15.37
N PRO A 209 36.70 -2.37 16.04
CA PRO A 209 36.59 -2.65 17.47
C PRO A 209 36.50 -1.36 18.30
N GLY A 210 35.60 -1.33 19.28
CA GLY A 210 35.29 -0.15 20.08
C GLY A 210 34.33 0.85 19.44
N LEU A 211 34.05 0.77 18.14
CA LEU A 211 33.19 1.75 17.46
C LEU A 211 31.76 1.24 17.32
N THR A 212 30.79 2.00 17.80
CA THR A 212 29.36 1.78 17.60
C THR A 212 28.73 2.98 16.92
N VAL A 213 27.80 2.72 16.00
CA VAL A 213 27.00 3.77 15.35
C VAL A 213 25.55 3.35 15.38
N THR A 214 24.73 4.07 16.16
CA THR A 214 23.33 3.66 16.41
C THR A 214 22.39 4.85 16.37
N PRO A 215 21.25 4.75 15.66
CA PRO A 215 20.17 5.72 15.80
C PRO A 215 19.49 5.54 17.16
N VAL A 216 19.27 6.63 17.90
CA VAL A 216 18.53 6.62 19.17
C VAL A 216 17.09 6.19 18.93
N LYS A 217 16.47 6.76 17.91
CA LYS A 217 15.13 6.40 17.41
C LYS A 217 15.24 6.07 15.91
N PRO A 218 15.11 4.78 15.51
CA PRO A 218 15.24 4.41 14.10
C PRO A 218 14.03 4.83 13.25
N GLN A 219 12.80 4.83 13.78
CA GLN A 219 11.62 5.26 13.03
C GLN A 219 11.25 6.72 13.34
N LEU A 220 11.11 7.53 12.30
CA LEU A 220 10.74 8.95 12.39
C LEU A 220 9.43 9.22 11.65
N GLY A 221 8.45 9.74 12.38
CA GLY A 221 7.24 10.32 11.80
C GLY A 221 7.48 11.68 11.14
N PRO A 222 6.43 12.31 10.57
CA PRO A 222 6.54 13.60 9.91
C PRO A 222 7.00 14.71 10.85
N GLY A 223 8.03 15.46 10.46
CA GLY A 223 8.60 16.57 11.24
C GLY A 223 9.53 16.14 12.39
N GLU A 224 9.65 14.84 12.66
CA GLU A 224 10.47 14.33 13.76
C GLU A 224 11.97 14.31 13.42
N GLU A 225 12.78 14.24 14.47
CA GLU A 225 14.24 14.25 14.42
C GLU A 225 14.81 13.19 15.37
N THR A 226 15.94 12.58 14.98
CA THR A 226 16.68 11.58 15.78
C THR A 226 18.17 11.89 15.75
N ALA A 227 18.86 11.56 16.83
CA ALA A 227 20.31 11.53 16.86
C ALA A 227 20.81 10.14 16.44
N VAL A 228 21.77 10.11 15.52
CA VAL A 228 22.64 8.98 15.25
C VAL A 228 23.90 9.17 16.07
N VAL A 229 24.05 8.30 17.06
CA VAL A 229 25.13 8.33 18.04
C VAL A 229 26.30 7.57 17.46
N VAL A 230 27.42 8.25 17.29
CA VAL A 230 28.71 7.67 16.93
C VAL A 230 29.54 7.64 18.20
N GLU A 231 29.78 6.44 18.73
CA GLU A 231 30.48 6.26 20.00
C GLU A 231 31.70 5.36 19.81
N PHE A 232 32.81 5.77 20.41
CA PHE A 232 33.99 4.96 20.55
C PHE A 232 34.18 4.62 22.03
N ASN A 233 34.07 3.35 22.37
CA ASN A 233 34.37 2.81 23.69
C ASN A 233 35.82 2.34 23.75
N PHE A 234 36.67 3.07 24.47
CA PHE A 234 38.09 2.73 24.63
C PHE A 234 38.31 1.45 25.44
N GLU A 235 37.36 1.11 26.32
CA GLU A 235 37.43 -0.05 27.21
C GLU A 235 36.85 -1.33 26.58
N ASP A 236 36.49 -1.30 25.29
CA ASP A 236 35.92 -2.46 24.60
C ASP A 236 36.94 -3.63 24.58
N PRO A 237 36.59 -4.82 25.12
CA PRO A 237 37.48 -5.98 25.14
C PRO A 237 37.84 -6.51 23.75
N ALA A 238 37.10 -6.14 22.70
CA ALA A 238 37.46 -6.45 21.32
C ALA A 238 38.68 -5.65 20.81
N ILE A 239 39.11 -4.61 21.54
CA ILE A 239 40.34 -3.87 21.25
C ILE A 239 41.54 -4.71 21.68
N LEU A 240 42.26 -5.24 20.70
CA LEU A 240 43.40 -6.15 20.93
C LEU A 240 44.62 -5.48 21.57
N CYS A 241 44.75 -4.16 21.47
CA CYS A 241 45.87 -3.40 22.02
C CYS A 241 45.47 -1.94 22.30
N GLN A 242 45.15 -1.62 23.54
CA GLN A 242 44.84 -0.25 23.95
C GLN A 242 46.07 0.66 23.88
N ASP A 243 47.25 0.16 24.28
CA ASP A 243 48.51 0.92 24.22
C ASP A 243 48.87 1.36 22.79
N CYS A 244 48.52 0.54 21.79
CA CYS A 244 48.71 0.84 20.38
C CYS A 244 47.83 2.02 19.91
N LEU A 245 46.71 2.29 20.59
CA LEU A 245 45.87 3.46 20.33
C LEU A 245 46.44 4.74 20.95
N VAL A 246 47.48 4.65 21.77
CA VAL A 246 48.12 5.80 22.43
C VAL A 246 49.53 6.05 21.85
N HIS A 247 50.29 5.01 21.47
CA HIS A 247 51.66 5.14 20.96
C HIS A 247 52.01 4.08 19.88
N PRO A 248 52.57 4.44 18.70
CA PRO A 248 52.30 5.60 17.87
C PRO A 248 51.34 5.21 16.73
N GLY A 249 50.14 5.76 16.74
CA GLY A 249 49.21 5.51 15.63
C GLY A 249 47.83 6.09 15.85
N VAL A 250 47.47 7.09 15.04
CA VAL A 250 46.07 7.45 14.84
C VAL A 250 45.44 6.35 14.01
N ARG A 251 44.31 5.79 14.48
CA ARG A 251 43.55 4.78 13.74
C ARG A 251 43.17 5.36 12.36
N PRO A 252 43.25 4.58 11.27
CA PRO A 252 42.78 5.06 9.98
C PRO A 252 41.31 5.50 10.08
N PRO A 253 40.91 6.54 9.32
CA PRO A 253 39.52 6.95 9.25
C PRO A 253 38.60 5.78 8.86
N ALA A 254 37.40 5.77 9.40
CA ALA A 254 36.37 4.80 9.06
C ALA A 254 35.21 5.50 8.36
N THR A 255 34.57 4.80 7.43
CA THR A 255 33.33 5.26 6.80
C THR A 255 32.23 4.25 7.12
N VAL A 256 31.10 4.74 7.62
CA VAL A 256 29.91 3.92 7.90
C VAL A 256 28.75 4.45 7.09
N MET A 257 28.00 3.58 6.40
CA MET A 257 26.85 4.02 5.62
C MET A 257 25.59 4.08 6.49
N MET A 258 24.93 5.23 6.47
CA MET A 258 23.57 5.39 6.99
C MET A 258 22.58 5.32 5.83
N HIS A 259 21.52 4.55 6.00
CA HIS A 259 20.47 4.33 4.99
C HIS A 259 19.13 4.87 5.49
N ILE A 260 18.40 5.55 4.60
CA ILE A 260 17.05 6.02 4.84
C ILE A 260 16.08 5.22 3.98
N SER A 261 15.17 4.50 4.63
CA SER A 261 14.06 3.78 4.00
C SER A 261 12.76 4.58 4.16
N PRO A 262 11.87 4.64 3.15
CA PRO A 262 11.92 3.94 1.86
C PRO A 262 12.60 4.72 0.72
N THR A 263 13.18 5.90 0.99
CA THR A 263 13.76 6.77 -0.06
C THR A 263 15.04 6.24 -0.69
N ALA A 264 15.62 5.16 -0.12
CA ALA A 264 16.89 4.57 -0.53
C ALA A 264 18.06 5.57 -0.54
N GLN A 265 17.96 6.64 0.26
CA GLN A 265 19.06 7.59 0.41
C GLN A 265 20.16 7.00 1.28
N GLN A 266 21.39 7.33 0.92
CA GLN A 266 22.58 6.85 1.59
C GLN A 266 23.46 8.04 1.97
N PHE A 267 23.89 8.08 3.23
CA PHE A 267 24.73 9.12 3.79
C PHE A 267 26.01 8.48 4.34
N PRO A 268 27.18 8.68 3.69
CA PRO A 268 28.44 8.17 4.20
C PRO A 268 28.89 9.01 5.40
N ILE A 269 28.93 8.40 6.59
CA ILE A 269 29.43 9.02 7.81
C ILE A 269 30.95 8.82 7.86
N GLN A 270 31.70 9.90 7.75
CA GLN A 270 33.15 9.95 7.85
C GLN A 270 33.58 10.12 9.31
N ILE A 271 34.31 9.14 9.83
CA ILE A 271 34.75 9.09 11.23
C ILE A 271 36.26 9.22 11.25
N THR A 272 36.74 10.34 11.77
CA THR A 272 38.17 10.59 11.96
C THR A 272 38.52 10.35 13.41
N PHE A 273 39.55 9.55 13.66
CA PHE A 273 40.07 9.36 15.01
C PHE A 273 41.12 10.43 15.31
N THR A 274 41.11 10.96 16.51
CA THR A 274 42.07 11.98 16.97
C THR A 274 42.72 11.56 18.27
N GLN A 275 43.95 12.03 18.47
CA GLN A 275 44.66 11.95 19.75
C GLN A 275 44.94 13.38 20.22
N PRO A 276 44.76 13.70 21.52
CA PRO A 276 45.26 14.95 22.06
C PRO A 276 46.77 15.03 21.81
N GLN A 277 47.26 16.15 21.27
CA GLN A 277 48.71 16.34 21.19
C GLN A 277 49.27 16.38 22.62
N PRO A 278 50.38 15.68 22.91
CA PRO A 278 51.04 15.83 24.19
C PRO A 278 51.41 17.30 24.37
N ALA A 279 50.97 17.89 25.49
CA ALA A 279 51.33 19.26 25.84
C ALA A 279 52.86 19.36 25.84
N LYS A 280 53.40 20.31 25.07
CA LYS A 280 54.83 20.60 25.02
C LYS A 280 55.32 21.19 26.34
#